data_AF-A0A537EYI1-F1
#
_entry.id   AF-A0A537EYI1-F1
#
_cell.length_a   1.000
_cell.length_b   1.000
_cell.length_c   1.000
_cell.angle_alpha   90.00
_cell.angle_beta   90.00
_cell.angle_gamma   90.00
#
_symmetry.space_group_name_H-M   'P 1'
#
loop_
_entity.id
_entity.type
_entity.pdbx_description
1 polymer ?
#
loop_
_entity_poly.entity_id
_entity_poly.type
_entity_poly.pdbx_seq_one_letter_code
_entity_poly.pdbx_strand_id
1 'polypeptide(L)'
;MKGEYSVPDGLYYTKEHEWVRVEENKCRVQSLGTVESVKAVADVYSPVSGEVVEVNDTLSDAPELVNKTPYSEGWITVIKPEDLKKDLPGLMRPEDYRSLLKEITEKK
;
A
#
# COMPACT_ATOMS: atom_id res chain seq x y z
N MET A 1 20.80 1.37 10.25
CA MET A 1 19.85 2.49 10.43
C MET A 1 18.51 1.88 10.77
N LYS A 2 17.98 2.11 11.98
CA LYS A 2 16.56 1.84 12.26
C LYS A 2 15.79 2.83 11.40
N GLY A 3 15.17 2.36 10.32
CA GLY A 3 14.34 3.22 9.48
C GLY A 3 13.16 3.69 10.31
N GLU A 4 12.96 5.00 10.42
CA GLU A 4 11.72 5.54 10.95
C GLU A 4 10.61 5.21 9.94
N TYR A 5 9.70 4.33 10.33
CA TYR A 5 8.52 3.99 9.56
C TYR A 5 7.32 4.77 10.09
N SER A 6 6.52 5.31 9.16
CA SER A 6 5.23 5.93 9.47
C SER A 6 4.10 5.01 9.06
N VAL A 7 3.14 4.81 9.96
CA VAL A 7 1.92 4.02 9.73
C VAL A 7 0.73 4.93 10.00
N PRO A 8 0.23 5.66 9.00
CA PRO A 8 -0.94 6.51 9.17
C PRO A 8 -2.17 5.74 9.65
N ASP A 9 -2.98 6.40 10.49
CA ASP A 9 -4.27 5.85 10.89
C ASP A 9 -5.30 5.99 9.74
N GLY A 10 -6.36 5.18 9.78
CA GLY A 10 -7.42 5.22 8.75
C GLY A 10 -7.10 4.45 7.47
N LEU A 11 -5.97 3.73 7.43
CA LEU A 11 -5.58 2.82 6.36
C LEU A 11 -5.69 1.35 6.80
N TYR A 12 -5.71 0.45 5.82
CA TYR A 12 -5.55 -0.99 6.00
C TYR A 12 -4.24 -1.45 5.34
N TYR A 13 -3.64 -2.52 5.84
CA TYR A 13 -2.31 -2.99 5.41
C TYR A 13 -2.25 -4.49 5.14
N THR A 14 -1.35 -4.92 4.25
CA THR A 14 -0.98 -6.33 4.05
C THR A 14 0.32 -6.67 4.76
N LYS A 15 0.62 -7.97 4.91
CA LYS A 15 1.90 -8.44 5.46
C LYS A 15 3.05 -8.18 4.49
N GLU A 16 2.71 -8.06 3.22
CA GLU A 16 3.56 -7.76 2.07
C GLU A 16 3.83 -6.25 1.92
N HIS A 17 3.40 -5.45 2.90
CA HIS A 17 3.67 -4.02 3.02
C HIS A 17 2.93 -3.12 2.02
N GLU A 18 1.79 -3.57 1.50
CA GLU A 18 0.86 -2.73 0.73
C GLU A 18 -0.17 -2.07 1.65
N TRP A 19 -0.72 -0.93 1.21
CA TRP A 19 -1.79 -0.25 1.93
C TRP A 19 -3.04 -0.01 1.08
N VAL A 20 -4.19 0.11 1.76
CA VAL A 20 -5.49 0.48 1.20
C VAL A 20 -6.10 1.62 1.98
N ARG A 21 -6.56 2.64 1.26
CA ARG A 21 -7.46 3.66 1.78
C ARG A 21 -8.85 3.45 1.21
N VAL A 22 -9.83 3.24 2.08
CA VAL A 22 -11.24 3.06 1.69
C VAL A 22 -11.94 4.42 1.66
N GLU A 23 -12.56 4.78 0.54
CA GLU A 23 -13.31 6.02 0.32
C GLU A 23 -14.69 5.66 -0.26
N GLU A 24 -15.66 5.42 0.63
CA GLU A 24 -17.07 5.02 0.38
C GLU A 24 -17.27 3.90 -0.66
N ASN A 25 -17.08 4.18 -1.95
CA ASN A 25 -17.25 3.26 -3.08
C ASN A 25 -15.97 3.04 -3.91
N LYS A 26 -14.82 3.54 -3.45
CA LYS A 26 -13.52 3.41 -4.11
C LYS A 26 -12.44 3.10 -3.07
N CYS A 27 -11.36 2.50 -3.52
CA CYS A 27 -10.18 2.20 -2.71
C CYS A 27 -8.94 2.70 -3.43
N ARG A 28 -8.13 3.51 -2.75
CA ARG A 28 -6.75 3.78 -3.20
C ARG A 28 -5.87 2.67 -2.66
N VAL A 29 -5.12 2.02 -3.54
CA VAL A 29 -4.23 0.94 -3.14
C VAL A 29 -2.82 1.21 -3.61
N GLN A 30 -1.88 0.50 -2.99
CA GLN A 30 -0.49 0.65 -3.33
C GLN A 30 -0.06 0.00 -4.66
N SER A 31 -0.62 -1.09 -5.24
CA SER A 31 -0.37 -1.44 -6.68
C SER A 31 -1.07 -2.74 -7.21
N LEU A 32 -0.93 -2.95 -8.55
CA LEU A 32 -1.26 -4.11 -9.41
C LEU A 32 -0.16 -4.34 -10.49
N GLY A 33 1.13 -4.13 -10.17
CA GLY A 33 2.26 -4.16 -11.12
C GLY A 33 3.63 -4.29 -10.42
N THR A 34 4.73 -4.16 -11.16
CA THR A 34 6.10 -4.27 -10.60
C THR A 34 6.66 -2.91 -10.20
N VAL A 35 7.35 -2.85 -9.05
CA VAL A 35 8.13 -1.69 -8.63
C VAL A 35 9.61 -2.02 -8.75
N GLU A 36 10.32 -1.28 -9.59
CA GLU A 36 11.75 -1.45 -9.82
C GLU A 36 12.57 -0.39 -9.10
N SER A 37 13.65 -0.84 -8.45
CA SER A 37 14.66 0.01 -7.86
C SER A 37 16.04 -0.38 -8.40
N VAL A 38 17.06 0.43 -8.09
CA VAL A 38 18.46 0.12 -8.41
C VAL A 38 19.00 -1.15 -7.72
N LYS A 39 18.26 -1.75 -6.78
CA LYS A 39 18.70 -2.92 -5.99
C LYS A 39 17.85 -4.17 -6.18
N ALA A 40 16.60 -4.01 -6.58
CA ALA A 40 15.64 -5.10 -6.64
C ALA A 40 14.42 -4.71 -7.47
N VAL A 41 13.75 -5.73 -8.01
CA VAL A 41 12.41 -5.67 -8.58
C VAL A 41 11.48 -6.40 -7.61
N ALA A 42 10.36 -5.78 -7.28
CA ALA A 42 9.33 -6.38 -6.44
C ALA A 42 7.99 -6.38 -7.18
N ASP A 43 7.33 -7.53 -7.20
CA ASP A 43 5.92 -7.61 -7.58
C ASP A 43 5.08 -6.96 -6.49
N VAL A 44 4.04 -6.23 -6.89
CA VAL A 44 3.09 -5.64 -5.95
C VAL A 44 1.67 -6.06 -6.31
N TYR A 45 0.95 -6.53 -5.31
CA TYR A 45 -0.34 -7.16 -5.43
C TYR A 45 -1.45 -6.22 -4.98
N SER A 46 -2.64 -6.41 -5.57
CA SER A 46 -3.82 -5.71 -5.04
C SER A 46 -4.26 -6.38 -3.74
N PRO A 47 -4.40 -5.61 -2.66
CA PRO A 47 -4.96 -6.09 -1.40
C PRO A 47 -6.48 -6.32 -1.44
N VAL A 48 -7.19 -5.84 -2.46
CA VAL A 48 -8.64 -6.02 -2.63
C VAL A 48 -8.98 -6.44 -4.06
N SER A 49 -10.05 -7.22 -4.21
CA SER A 49 -10.61 -7.57 -5.51
C SER A 49 -11.37 -6.37 -6.10
N GLY A 50 -11.23 -6.12 -7.40
CA GLY A 50 -11.91 -4.98 -8.02
C GLY A 50 -11.43 -4.59 -9.41
N GLU A 51 -12.03 -3.54 -9.93
CA GLU A 51 -11.72 -2.92 -11.22
C GLU A 51 -10.82 -1.70 -11.02
N VAL A 52 -9.73 -1.59 -11.78
CA VAL A 52 -8.91 -0.36 -11.82
C VAL A 52 -9.70 0.75 -12.49
N VAL A 53 -9.92 1.85 -11.77
CA VAL A 53 -10.65 3.03 -12.26
C VAL A 53 -9.78 4.26 -12.46
N GLU A 54 -8.56 4.26 -11.92
CA GLU A 54 -7.61 5.36 -12.05
C GLU A 54 -6.17 4.85 -11.87
N VAL A 55 -5.23 5.44 -12.60
CA VAL A 55 -3.79 5.20 -12.45
C VAL A 55 -3.08 6.54 -12.21
N ASN A 56 -2.02 6.53 -11.41
CA ASN A 56 -1.25 7.75 -11.14
C ASN A 56 -0.20 7.98 -12.23
N ASP A 57 -0.59 8.65 -13.30
CA ASP A 57 0.31 8.93 -14.44
C ASP A 57 1.55 9.73 -14.02
N THR A 58 1.48 10.51 -12.93
CA THR A 58 2.60 11.30 -12.38
C THR A 58 3.82 10.43 -12.04
N LEU A 59 3.61 9.17 -11.66
CA LEU A 59 4.71 8.28 -11.29
C LEU A 59 5.61 7.89 -12.47
N SER A 60 5.12 8.06 -13.70
CA SER A 60 5.94 7.85 -14.91
C SER A 60 7.08 8.88 -14.99
N ASP A 61 6.81 10.12 -14.57
CA ASP A 61 7.78 11.22 -14.59
C ASP A 61 8.49 11.42 -13.23
N ALA A 62 7.82 11.08 -12.13
CA ALA A 62 8.29 11.27 -10.76
C ALA A 62 8.17 9.99 -9.91
N PRO A 63 8.89 8.90 -10.26
CA PRO A 63 8.80 7.62 -9.54
C PRO A 63 9.30 7.70 -8.10
N GLU A 64 10.10 8.71 -7.75
CA GLU A 64 10.62 8.88 -6.40
C GLU A 64 9.56 9.31 -5.37
N LEU A 65 8.37 9.72 -5.82
CA LEU A 65 7.22 10.01 -4.95
C LEU A 65 6.79 8.77 -4.15
N VAL A 66 6.97 7.56 -4.70
CA VAL A 66 6.74 6.30 -3.96
C VAL A 66 7.60 6.23 -2.70
N ASN A 67 8.81 6.81 -2.73
CA ASN A 67 9.70 6.84 -1.57
C ASN A 67 9.48 8.07 -0.68
N LYS A 68 9.24 9.24 -1.27
CA LYS A 68 9.12 10.50 -0.53
C LYS A 68 7.78 10.65 0.17
N THR A 69 6.69 10.30 -0.52
CA THR A 69 5.31 10.59 -0.13
C THR A 69 4.38 9.39 -0.36
N PRO A 70 4.73 8.18 0.15
CA PRO A 70 4.08 6.90 -0.20
C PRO A 70 2.57 6.86 0.03
N TYR A 71 2.07 7.58 1.04
CA TYR A 71 0.66 7.58 1.44
C TYR A 71 -0.14 8.78 0.91
N SER A 72 0.49 9.66 0.13
CA SER A 72 -0.14 10.87 -0.42
C SER A 72 0.02 10.93 -1.92
N GLU A 73 1.10 11.50 -2.45
CA GLU A 73 1.31 11.61 -3.90
C GLU A 73 1.87 10.32 -4.53
N GLY A 74 2.43 9.42 -3.72
CA GLY A 74 2.98 8.13 -4.15
C GLY A 74 1.97 6.98 -4.33
N TRP A 75 0.66 7.26 -4.39
CA TRP A 75 -0.35 6.25 -4.69
C TRP A 75 -0.19 5.74 -6.13
N ILE A 76 -0.50 4.46 -6.40
CA ILE A 76 -0.28 3.87 -7.73
C ILE A 76 -1.59 3.77 -8.51
N THR A 77 -2.65 3.24 -7.89
CA THR A 77 -3.93 3.06 -8.57
C THR A 77 -5.12 3.23 -7.63
N VAL A 78 -6.27 3.61 -8.20
CA VAL A 78 -7.57 3.57 -7.54
C VAL A 78 -8.36 2.39 -8.09
N ILE A 79 -8.85 1.55 -7.19
CA ILE A 79 -9.67 0.38 -7.49
C ILE A 79 -11.10 0.65 -7.03
N LYS A 80 -12.08 0.29 -7.86
CA LYS A 80 -13.46 0.10 -7.44
C LYS A 80 -13.62 -1.34 -6.95
N PRO A 81 -13.73 -1.56 -5.64
CA PRO A 81 -13.72 -2.90 -5.08
C PRO A 81 -15.01 -3.66 -5.40
N GLU A 82 -14.90 -4.97 -5.65
CA GLU A 82 -16.03 -5.86 -5.93
C GLU A 82 -16.77 -6.26 -4.64
N ASP A 83 -16.03 -6.67 -3.60
CA ASP A 83 -16.61 -7.07 -2.31
C ASP A 83 -15.71 -6.66 -1.12
N LEU A 84 -15.87 -5.41 -0.69
CA LEU A 84 -15.15 -4.89 0.48
C LEU A 84 -15.44 -5.65 1.78
N LYS A 85 -16.65 -6.18 1.95
CA LYS A 85 -17.00 -6.87 3.19
C LYS A 85 -16.22 -8.17 3.34
N LYS A 86 -15.94 -8.82 2.21
CA LYS A 86 -15.12 -10.02 2.13
C LYS A 86 -13.63 -9.73 2.26
N ASP A 87 -13.15 -8.65 1.65
CA ASP A 87 -11.71 -8.38 1.55
C ASP A 87 -11.14 -7.72 2.82
N LEU A 88 -11.86 -6.77 3.43
CA LEU A 88 -11.38 -6.03 4.61
C LEU A 88 -10.98 -6.90 5.82
N PRO A 89 -11.68 -7.99 6.17
CA PRO A 89 -11.27 -8.86 7.28
C PRO A 89 -9.89 -9.51 7.12
N GLY A 90 -9.37 -9.60 5.89
CA GLY A 90 -8.02 -10.15 5.62
C GLY A 90 -6.89 -9.13 5.83
N LEU A 91 -7.21 -7.85 5.98
CA LEU A 91 -6.24 -6.77 6.10
C LEU A 91 -5.99 -6.37 7.55
N MET A 92 -4.79 -5.88 7.81
CA MET A 92 -4.36 -5.44 9.14
C MET A 92 -4.76 -4.00 9.41
N ARG A 93 -5.11 -3.72 10.66
CA ARG A 93 -5.27 -2.34 11.16
C ARG A 93 -3.90 -1.71 11.43
N PRO A 94 -3.82 -0.37 11.52
CA PRO A 94 -2.57 0.34 11.80
C PRO A 94 -1.82 -0.19 13.03
N GLU A 95 -2.53 -0.53 14.10
CA GLU A 95 -1.97 -1.02 15.37
C GLU A 95 -1.31 -2.40 15.21
N ASP A 96 -1.98 -3.30 14.49
CA ASP A 96 -1.48 -4.64 14.20
C ASP A 96 -0.26 -4.58 13.29
N TYR A 97 -0.30 -3.71 12.28
CA TYR A 97 0.81 -3.53 11.35
C TYR A 97 2.04 -2.90 12.04
N ARG A 98 1.85 -1.91 12.92
CA ARG A 98 2.93 -1.37 13.76
C ARG A 98 3.57 -2.46 14.63
N SER A 99 2.76 -3.36 15.18
CA SER A 99 3.24 -4.47 16.00
C SER A 99 4.10 -5.44 15.17
N LEU A 100 3.64 -5.77 13.96
CA LEU A 100 4.41 -6.57 13.00
C LEU A 100 5.74 -5.89 12.64
N LEU A 101 5.72 -4.59 12.31
CA LEU A 101 6.93 -3.82 11.98
C LEU A 101 7.93 -3.80 13.13
N LYS A 102 7.46 -3.64 14.36
CA LYS A 102 8.30 -3.71 15.55
C LYS A 102 8.96 -5.09 15.69
N GLU A 103 8.19 -6.16 15.56
CA GLU A 103 8.71 -7.53 15.66
C GLU A 103 9.80 -7.81 14.61
N ILE A 104 9.57 -7.48 13.34
CA ILE A 104 10.52 -7.77 12.24
C ILE A 104 11.76 -6.87 12.29
N THR A 105 11.66 -5.69 12.89
CA THR A 105 12.81 -4.77 13.03
C THR A 105 13.63 -5.02 14.29
N GLU A 106 13.05 -5.61 15.34
CA GLU A 106 13.73 -5.98 16.58
C GLU A 106 14.34 -7.40 16.55
N LYS A 107 13.84 -8.29 15.69
CA LYS A 107 14.39 -9.65 15.47
C LYS A 107 15.63 -9.70 14.55
N LYS A 108 16.23 -8.55 14.22
CA LYS A 108 17.44 -8.47 13.38
C LYS A 108 18.70 -8.25 14.20
#